data_AF-A0A4P9C730-F1
#
_entry.id   AF-A0A4P9C730-F1
#
_cell.length_a   1.000
_cell.length_b   1.000
_cell.length_c   1.000
_cell.angle_alpha   90.00
_cell.angle_beta   90.00
_cell.angle_gamma   90.00
#
_symmetry.space_group_name_H-M   'P 1'
#
loop_
_entity.id
_entity.type
_entity.pdbx_description
1 polymer ?
#
loop_
_entity_poly.entity_id
_entity_poly.type
_entity_poly.pdbx_seq_one_letter_code
_entity_poly.pdbx_strand_id
1 'polypeptide(L)'
;MGNYDDIMDRVRPISDRRPHMSSADRAKQFSPFAALKGYEEALRLKQIKYEKRIELTDDAKAILDRKLHLLTKRLTDGQKAAVTIRYFVPEIKSKENNEPLGSHMEITGRVEKINPETRTLQISGKTLLIRDIVDIWEPSDEFSEPAASLFFNICD
;
A
#
# COMPACT_ATOMS: atom_id res chain seq x y z
N MET A 1 -67.37 -29.90 22.80
CA MET A 1 -66.28 -29.05 23.32
C MET A 1 -65.09 -29.94 23.60
N GLY A 2 -63.96 -29.66 22.96
CA GLY A 2 -62.80 -30.56 22.93
C GLY A 2 -61.99 -30.51 24.22
N ASN A 3 -61.47 -31.66 24.61
CA ASN A 3 -60.85 -32.00 25.90
C ASN A 3 -59.43 -31.43 26.10
N TYR A 4 -59.18 -30.21 25.62
CA TYR A 4 -57.85 -29.59 25.59
C TYR A 4 -57.83 -28.15 26.13
N ASP A 5 -58.97 -27.61 26.59
CA ASP A 5 -59.05 -26.26 27.17
C ASP A 5 -58.13 -26.11 28.41
N ASP A 6 -57.79 -27.22 29.08
CA ASP A 6 -56.92 -27.27 30.26
C ASP A 6 -55.42 -27.14 29.95
N ILE A 7 -55.01 -27.17 28.67
CA ILE A 7 -53.61 -27.02 28.23
C ILE A 7 -53.35 -25.78 27.38
N MET A 8 -54.38 -25.10 26.86
CA MET A 8 -54.22 -23.95 25.95
C MET A 8 -53.59 -22.73 26.63
N ASP A 9 -53.96 -22.44 27.89
CA ASP A 9 -53.54 -21.22 28.60
C ASP A 9 -52.36 -21.45 29.56
N ARG A 10 -51.64 -22.57 29.43
CA ARG A 10 -50.54 -22.87 30.35
C ARG A 10 -49.31 -22.01 30.05
N VAL A 11 -48.82 -21.34 31.09
CA VAL A 11 -47.52 -20.66 31.04
C VAL A 11 -46.42 -21.71 30.84
N ARG A 12 -45.54 -21.46 29.87
CA ARG A 12 -44.41 -22.34 29.60
C ARG A 12 -43.46 -22.36 30.81
N PRO A 13 -43.19 -23.53 31.42
CA PRO A 13 -42.33 -23.62 32.59
C PRO A 13 -40.89 -23.28 32.21
N ILE A 14 -40.28 -22.34 32.95
CA ILE A 14 -38.89 -21.92 32.78
C ILE A 14 -38.09 -22.52 33.95
N SER A 15 -36.95 -23.14 33.66
CA SER A 15 -36.11 -23.72 34.70
C SER A 15 -35.26 -22.64 35.38
N ASP A 16 -35.36 -22.53 36.71
CA ASP A 16 -34.51 -21.63 37.50
C ASP A 16 -33.02 -22.01 37.45
N ARG A 17 -32.73 -23.31 37.32
CA ARG A 17 -31.35 -23.82 37.24
C ARG A 17 -30.73 -23.72 35.86
N ARG A 18 -31.56 -23.71 34.81
CA ARG A 18 -31.13 -23.67 33.40
C ARG A 18 -31.94 -22.59 32.68
N PRO A 19 -31.56 -21.31 32.82
CA PRO A 19 -32.24 -20.23 32.14
C PRO A 19 -32.20 -20.44 30.63
N HIS A 20 -33.24 -19.97 29.94
CA HIS A 20 -33.29 -20.07 28.50
C HIS A 20 -32.20 -19.21 27.85
N MET A 21 -31.53 -19.79 26.86
CA MET A 21 -30.63 -19.04 25.97
C MET A 21 -31.38 -17.86 25.33
N SER A 22 -30.74 -16.69 25.30
CA SER A 22 -31.28 -15.48 24.68
C SER A 22 -31.57 -15.69 23.19
N SER A 23 -32.47 -14.89 22.61
CA SER A 23 -32.74 -14.94 21.16
C SER A 23 -31.49 -14.65 20.34
N ALA A 24 -30.63 -13.74 20.79
CA ALA A 24 -29.36 -13.40 20.16
C ALA A 24 -28.36 -14.58 20.17
N ASP A 25 -28.25 -15.31 21.29
CA ASP A 25 -27.35 -16.46 21.37
C ASP A 25 -27.88 -17.67 20.60
N ARG A 26 -29.21 -17.85 20.56
CA ARG A 26 -29.83 -18.83 19.64
C ARG A 26 -29.57 -18.47 18.19
N ALA A 27 -29.64 -17.19 17.82
CA ALA A 27 -29.38 -16.75 16.45
C ALA A 27 -27.94 -17.07 15.99
N LYS A 28 -26.94 -17.11 16.89
CA LYS A 28 -25.56 -17.53 16.55
C LYS A 28 -25.46 -18.99 16.10
N GLN A 29 -26.41 -19.86 16.48
CA GLN A 29 -26.45 -21.25 16.00
C GLN A 29 -26.89 -21.33 14.54
N PHE A 30 -27.67 -20.35 14.09
CA PHE A 30 -28.20 -20.22 12.73
C PHE A 30 -27.52 -19.12 11.93
N SER A 31 -26.62 -18.35 12.54
CA SER A 31 -25.80 -17.41 11.79
C SER A 31 -24.93 -18.23 10.85
N PRO A 32 -24.85 -17.89 9.56
CA PRO A 32 -23.90 -18.52 8.66
C PRO A 32 -22.54 -18.49 9.36
N PHE A 33 -21.85 -19.64 9.38
CA PHE A 33 -20.49 -19.70 9.91
C PHE A 33 -19.76 -18.49 9.35
N ALA A 34 -19.28 -17.61 10.22
CA ALA A 34 -18.34 -16.57 9.81
C ALA A 34 -17.02 -17.26 9.44
N ALA A 35 -17.03 -18.09 8.40
CA ALA A 35 -15.91 -18.81 7.81
C ALA A 35 -14.95 -17.83 7.10
N LEU A 36 -15.25 -16.53 7.14
CA LEU A 36 -14.64 -15.48 6.35
C LEU A 36 -13.85 -14.46 7.17
N LYS A 37 -13.61 -14.68 8.48
CA LYS A 37 -12.69 -13.82 9.26
C LYS A 37 -11.25 -13.81 8.72
N GLY A 38 -10.92 -14.64 7.74
CA GLY A 38 -9.71 -14.54 6.91
C GLY A 38 -9.96 -14.51 5.39
N TYR A 39 -11.22 -14.61 4.92
CA TYR A 39 -11.51 -14.53 3.49
C TYR A 39 -11.51 -13.09 2.99
N GLU A 40 -11.98 -12.14 3.80
CA GLU A 40 -11.85 -10.71 3.48
C GLU A 40 -10.38 -10.31 3.40
N GLU A 41 -9.54 -10.80 4.31
CA GLU A 41 -8.08 -10.61 4.26
C GLU A 41 -7.46 -11.29 3.03
N ALA A 42 -7.85 -12.53 2.71
CA ALA A 42 -7.39 -13.23 1.50
C ALA A 42 -7.86 -12.57 0.19
N LEU A 43 -9.06 -12.00 0.18
CA LEU A 43 -9.59 -11.18 -0.93
C LEU A 43 -8.78 -9.90 -1.08
N ARG A 44 -8.50 -9.20 0.02
CA ARG A 44 -7.72 -7.96 0.02
C ARG A 44 -6.30 -8.20 -0.50
N LEU A 45 -5.66 -9.29 -0.08
CA LEU A 45 -4.35 -9.71 -0.61
C LEU A 45 -4.42 -10.03 -2.12
N LYS A 46 -5.50 -10.68 -2.59
CA LYS A 46 -5.72 -10.96 -4.01
C LYS A 46 -6.08 -9.73 -4.86
N GLN A 47 -6.57 -8.65 -4.24
CA GLN A 47 -6.88 -7.40 -4.92
C GLN A 47 -5.64 -6.56 -5.23
N ILE A 48 -4.49 -6.84 -4.61
CA ILE A 48 -3.25 -6.15 -4.94
C ILE A 48 -2.83 -6.59 -6.35
N LYS A 49 -3.13 -5.74 -7.33
CA LYS A 49 -2.72 -5.95 -8.72
C LYS A 49 -1.27 -5.51 -8.84
N TYR A 50 -0.36 -6.47 -8.68
CA TYR A 50 1.04 -6.24 -9.00
C TYR A 50 1.22 -6.01 -10.49
N GLU A 51 2.01 -5.01 -10.84
CA GLU A 51 2.31 -4.65 -12.23
C GLU A 51 3.59 -5.35 -12.69
N LYS A 52 3.68 -5.54 -14.02
CA LYS A 52 4.91 -6.01 -14.63
C LYS A 52 5.94 -4.90 -14.60
N ARG A 53 7.20 -5.30 -14.45
CA ARG A 53 8.33 -4.40 -14.58
C ARG A 53 8.31 -3.70 -15.95
N ILE A 54 8.38 -2.37 -15.93
CA ILE A 54 8.53 -1.58 -17.16
C ILE A 54 9.93 -1.83 -17.74
N GLU A 55 9.98 -2.33 -18.97
CA GLU A 55 11.22 -2.40 -19.74
C GLU A 55 11.48 -1.06 -20.38
N LEU A 56 12.56 -0.39 -19.98
CA LEU A 56 12.99 0.85 -20.60
C LEU A 56 13.53 0.55 -22.01
N THR A 57 13.06 1.31 -22.99
CA THR A 57 13.66 1.35 -24.33
C THR A 57 15.10 1.89 -24.25
N ASP A 58 15.91 1.60 -25.26
CA ASP A 58 17.32 2.01 -25.26
C ASP A 58 17.49 3.54 -25.25
N ASP A 59 16.57 4.28 -25.87
CA ASP A 59 16.53 5.75 -25.78
C ASP A 59 16.25 6.22 -24.34
N ALA A 60 15.29 5.60 -23.65
CA ALA A 60 14.96 5.94 -22.27
C ALA A 60 16.12 5.62 -21.31
N LYS A 61 16.83 4.50 -21.53
CA LYS A 61 18.06 4.17 -20.80
C LYS A 61 19.15 5.22 -21.02
N ALA A 62 19.37 5.64 -22.28
CA ALA A 62 20.35 6.67 -22.59
C ALA A 62 20.03 8.03 -21.92
N ILE A 63 18.75 8.39 -21.83
CA ILE A 63 18.29 9.57 -21.10
C ILE A 63 18.58 9.41 -19.60
N LEU A 64 18.25 8.25 -19.02
CA LEU A 64 18.50 7.97 -17.60
C LEU A 64 20.00 8.02 -17.27
N ASP A 65 20.85 7.43 -18.11
CA ASP A 65 22.30 7.46 -17.94
C ASP A 65 22.86 8.89 -17.98
N ARG A 66 22.36 9.73 -18.90
CA ARG A 66 22.73 11.15 -18.95
C ARG A 66 22.35 11.89 -17.67
N LYS A 67 21.13 11.64 -17.15
CA LYS A 67 20.66 12.23 -15.88
C LYS A 67 21.54 11.80 -14.71
N LEU A 68 21.84 10.50 -14.60
CA LEU A 68 22.73 9.97 -13.57
C LEU A 68 24.14 10.58 -13.67
N HIS A 69 24.67 10.72 -14.88
CA HIS A 69 25.98 11.34 -15.08
C HIS A 69 25.98 12.82 -14.66
N LEU A 70 24.92 13.57 -14.97
CA LEU A 70 24.76 14.94 -14.49
C LEU A 70 24.77 15.02 -12.96
N LEU A 71 24.05 14.12 -12.29
CA LEU A 71 24.03 14.04 -10.83
C LEU A 71 25.41 13.69 -10.26
N THR A 72 26.16 12.77 -10.88
CA THR A 72 27.53 12.45 -10.43
C THR A 72 28.46 13.67 -10.51
N LYS A 73 28.37 14.47 -11.58
CA LYS A 73 29.18 15.70 -11.71
C LYS A 73 28.85 16.68 -10.60
N ARG A 74 27.56 16.97 -10.38
CA ARG A 74 27.12 17.87 -9.30
C ARG A 74 27.54 17.38 -7.92
N LEU A 75 27.50 16.07 -7.67
CA LEU A 75 28.01 15.50 -6.41
C LEU A 75 29.51 15.69 -6.25
N THR A 76 30.27 15.59 -7.33
CA THR A 76 31.73 15.84 -7.33
C THR A 76 32.03 17.32 -7.06
N ASP A 77 31.19 18.22 -7.55
CA ASP A 77 31.23 19.66 -7.27
C ASP A 77 30.72 20.01 -5.85
N GLY A 78 30.36 19.02 -5.04
CA GLY A 78 29.89 19.17 -3.66
C GLY A 78 28.41 19.56 -3.52
N GLN A 79 27.66 19.60 -4.63
CA GLN A 79 26.24 19.92 -4.63
C GLN A 79 25.39 18.67 -4.41
N LYS A 80 24.64 18.64 -3.30
CA LYS A 80 23.65 17.60 -3.03
C LYS A 80 22.31 18.00 -3.62
N ALA A 81 22.02 17.51 -4.83
CA ALA A 81 20.72 17.70 -5.47
C ALA A 81 19.65 16.83 -4.77
N ALA A 82 18.50 17.45 -4.48
CA ALA A 82 17.30 16.71 -4.15
C ALA A 82 16.68 16.20 -5.46
N VAL A 83 16.36 14.91 -5.51
CA VAL A 83 15.73 14.29 -6.68
C VAL A 83 14.62 13.36 -6.22
N THR A 84 13.66 13.16 -7.10
CA THR A 84 12.62 12.15 -6.98
C THR A 84 12.94 11.01 -7.94
N ILE A 85 12.97 9.80 -7.41
CA ILE A 85 13.31 8.59 -8.17
C ILE A 85 12.12 7.66 -8.12
N ARG A 86 11.62 7.26 -9.29
CA ARG A 86 10.65 6.19 -9.42
C ARG A 86 11.37 4.88 -9.70
N TYR A 87 11.19 3.88 -8.84
CA TYR A 87 11.85 2.59 -8.94
C TYR A 87 10.86 1.43 -8.76
N PHE A 88 11.22 0.27 -9.30
CA PHE A 88 10.41 -0.94 -9.23
C PHE A 88 10.84 -1.81 -8.04
N VAL A 89 9.87 -2.19 -7.20
CA VAL A 89 10.09 -3.12 -6.09
C VAL A 89 9.45 -4.47 -6.44
N PRO A 90 10.24 -5.52 -6.71
CA PRO A 90 9.71 -6.85 -6.96
C PRO A 90 9.14 -7.43 -5.67
N GLU A 91 7.89 -7.90 -5.70
CA GLU A 91 7.22 -8.42 -4.52
C GLU A 91 6.87 -9.90 -4.65
N ILE A 92 6.42 -10.33 -5.84
CA ILE A 92 6.03 -11.71 -6.12
C ILE A 92 6.63 -12.17 -7.45
N LYS A 93 7.01 -13.45 -7.56
CA LYS A 93 7.36 -14.06 -8.84
C LYS A 93 6.10 -14.68 -9.47
N SER A 94 5.80 -14.36 -10.73
CA SER A 94 4.72 -15.02 -11.45
C SER A 94 4.97 -16.52 -11.58
N LYS A 95 3.92 -17.32 -11.42
CA LYS A 95 3.99 -18.79 -11.56
C LYS A 95 4.16 -19.25 -13.01
N GLU A 96 3.76 -18.43 -13.97
CA GLU A 96 3.73 -18.81 -15.40
C GLU A 96 5.07 -18.56 -16.11
N ASN A 97 5.71 -17.40 -15.89
CA ASN A 97 6.90 -17.00 -16.65
C ASN A 97 8.12 -16.70 -15.78
N ASN A 98 8.05 -16.92 -14.45
CA ASN A 98 9.08 -16.51 -13.48
C ASN A 98 9.44 -15.01 -13.54
N GLU A 99 8.59 -14.19 -14.18
CA GLU A 99 8.75 -12.74 -14.23
C GLU A 99 8.44 -12.15 -12.85
N PRO A 100 9.26 -11.22 -12.34
CA PRO A 100 8.96 -10.50 -11.12
C PRO A 100 7.79 -9.53 -11.36
N LEU A 101 6.74 -9.68 -10.56
CA LEU A 101 5.64 -8.74 -10.42
C LEU A 101 5.86 -7.93 -9.15
N GLY A 102 5.53 -6.65 -9.21
CA GLY A 102 5.84 -5.72 -8.14
C GLY A 102 5.02 -4.45 -8.21
N SER A 103 5.47 -3.45 -7.47
CA SER A 103 4.88 -2.11 -7.47
C SER A 103 5.95 -1.06 -7.78
N HIS A 104 5.52 0.05 -8.38
CA HIS A 104 6.36 1.21 -8.57
C HIS A 104 6.28 2.10 -7.33
N MET A 105 7.42 2.38 -6.72
CA MET A 105 7.53 3.30 -5.60
C MET A 105 8.33 4.52 -6.00
N GLU A 106 8.04 5.63 -5.32
CA GLU A 106 8.74 6.89 -5.50
C GLU A 106 9.45 7.26 -4.20
N ILE A 107 10.68 7.75 -4.32
CA ILE A 107 11.43 8.28 -3.20
C ILE A 107 12.01 9.64 -3.55
N THR A 108 11.70 10.61 -2.69
CA THR A 108 12.28 11.95 -2.71
C THR A 108 13.43 12.01 -1.72
N GLY A 109 14.55 12.60 -2.14
CA GLY A 109 15.70 12.66 -1.26
C GLY A 109 16.93 13.30 -1.86
N ARG A 110 17.92 13.54 -1.00
CA ARG A 110 19.25 13.97 -1.42
C ARG A 110 20.05 12.76 -1.85
N VAL A 111 20.67 12.83 -3.03
CA VAL A 111 21.61 11.79 -3.46
C VAL A 111 22.88 11.93 -2.64
N GLU A 112 23.31 10.84 -2.00
CA GLU A 112 24.51 10.82 -1.16
C GLU A 112 25.70 10.26 -1.94
N LYS A 113 25.49 9.14 -2.64
CA LYS A 113 26.54 8.41 -3.33
C LYS A 113 25.99 7.71 -4.56
N ILE A 114 26.76 7.68 -5.64
CA ILE A 114 26.46 6.91 -6.84
C ILE A 114 27.69 6.05 -7.13
N ASN A 115 27.52 4.72 -7.13
CA ASN A 115 28.58 3.78 -7.44
C ASN A 115 28.34 3.21 -8.86
N PRO A 116 29.18 3.57 -9.85
CA PRO A 116 29.03 3.05 -11.21
C PRO A 116 29.40 1.56 -11.31
N GLU A 117 30.35 1.08 -10.50
CA GLU A 117 30.79 -0.33 -10.52
C GLU A 117 29.70 -1.28 -10.05
N THR A 118 29.12 -1.02 -8.88
CA THR A 118 28.03 -1.82 -8.31
C THR A 118 26.67 -1.49 -8.91
N ARG A 119 26.59 -0.45 -9.77
CA ARG A 119 25.34 0.10 -10.32
C ARG A 119 24.30 0.38 -9.24
N THR A 120 24.75 0.99 -8.14
CA THR A 120 23.88 1.36 -7.01
C THR A 120 23.89 2.87 -6.77
N LEU A 121 22.72 3.40 -6.39
CA LEU A 121 22.52 4.78 -6.01
C LEU A 121 22.00 4.85 -4.58
N GLN A 122 22.62 5.70 -3.76
CA GLN A 122 22.25 5.90 -2.37
C GLN A 122 21.51 7.24 -2.23
N ILE A 123 20.28 7.19 -1.74
CA ILE A 123 19.39 8.34 -1.54
C ILE A 123 18.74 8.26 -0.16
N SER A 124 18.89 9.31 0.65
CA SER A 124 18.33 9.38 2.01
C SER A 124 18.59 8.12 2.86
N GLY A 125 19.81 7.57 2.81
CA GLY A 125 20.19 6.32 3.49
C GLY A 125 19.68 5.00 2.88
N LYS A 126 18.91 5.02 1.79
CA LYS A 126 18.49 3.81 1.06
C LYS A 126 19.37 3.55 -0.15
N THR A 127 19.74 2.28 -0.36
CA THR A 127 20.50 1.84 -1.54
C THR A 127 19.55 1.26 -2.59
N LEU A 128 19.55 1.84 -3.79
CA LEU A 128 18.74 1.42 -4.93
C LEU A 128 19.64 0.86 -6.03
N LEU A 129 19.19 -0.18 -6.73
CA LEU A 129 19.83 -0.68 -7.95
C LEU A 129 19.42 0.20 -9.12
N ILE A 130 20.40 0.69 -9.91
CA ILE A 130 20.15 1.50 -11.11
C ILE A 130 19.27 0.72 -12.11
N ARG A 131 19.42 -0.60 -12.15
CA ARG A 131 18.59 -1.48 -12.98
C ARG A 131 17.09 -1.31 -12.70
N ASP A 132 16.68 -1.02 -11.47
CA ASP A 132 15.27 -0.96 -11.10
C ASP A 132 14.69 0.46 -11.14
N ILE A 133 15.51 1.45 -11.44
CA ILE A 133 15.08 2.84 -11.63
C ILE A 133 14.38 2.97 -12.98
N VAL A 134 13.20 3.56 -12.96
CA VAL A 134 12.39 3.86 -14.15
C VAL A 134 12.64 5.29 -14.62
N ASP A 135 12.61 6.25 -13.71
CA ASP A 135 12.84 7.65 -14.03
C ASP A 135 13.38 8.42 -12.83
N ILE A 136 14.04 9.55 -13.12
CA ILE A 136 14.60 10.49 -12.16
C ILE A 136 14.22 11.89 -12.61
N TRP A 137 13.63 12.68 -11.72
CA TRP A 137 13.38 14.10 -11.94
C TRP A 137 13.76 14.90 -10.71
N GLU A 138 14.14 16.15 -10.92
CA GLU A 138 14.28 17.08 -9.81
C GLU A 138 12.86 17.49 -9.38
N PRO A 139 12.50 17.37 -8.09
CA PRO A 139 11.31 18.03 -7.60
C PRO A 139 11.56 19.53 -7.83
N SER A 140 10.89 20.10 -8.83
CA SER A 140 10.89 21.54 -9.04
C SER A 140 10.49 22.19 -7.72
N ASP A 141 11.38 23.02 -7.16
CA ASP A 141 11.08 23.93 -6.05
C ASP A 141 10.09 24.99 -6.56
N GLU A 142 8.83 24.61 -6.75
CA GLU A 142 7.74 25.53 -7.09
C GLU A 142 6.54 25.40 -6.13
N PHE A 143 6.73 24.84 -4.94
CA PHE A 143 5.80 25.02 -3.82
C PHE A 143 6.54 25.41 -2.54
N SER A 144 7.35 26.46 -2.63
CA SER A 144 7.63 27.31 -1.47
C SER A 144 6.51 28.34 -1.33
N GLU A 145 5.39 27.93 -0.74
CA GLU A 145 4.61 28.85 0.08
C GLU A 145 4.32 28.20 1.44
N PRO A 146 4.91 28.71 2.53
CA PRO A 146 4.36 28.49 3.86
C PRO A 146 3.17 29.44 4.03
N ALA A 147 1.97 29.03 3.61
CA ALA A 147 0.73 29.71 3.98
C ALA A 147 -0.12 28.83 4.92
N ALA A 148 0.52 28.34 5.99
CA ALA A 148 -0.22 28.07 7.21
C ALA A 148 -0.63 29.43 7.79
N SER A 149 -1.95 29.65 7.88
CA SER A 149 -2.64 30.69 8.64
C SER A 149 -2.32 32.14 8.28
N LEU A 150 -3.27 32.86 7.69
CA LEU A 150 -3.65 34.19 8.15
C LEU A 150 -5.03 34.58 7.57
N PHE A 151 -5.96 34.86 8.49
CA PHE A 151 -7.22 35.61 8.31
C PHE A 151 -8.39 34.97 7.57
N PHE A 152 -9.04 33.99 8.21
CA PHE A 152 -10.51 34.01 8.24
C PHE A 152 -10.92 35.06 9.27
N ASN A 153 -11.08 36.31 8.83
CA ASN A 153 -11.77 37.36 9.60
C ASN A 153 -12.54 38.29 8.64
N ILE A 154 -13.86 38.09 8.65
CA ILE A 154 -14.92 39.11 8.74
C ILE A 154 -15.30 39.95 7.49
N CYS A 155 -16.64 40.05 7.30
CA CYS A 155 -17.49 40.82 6.36
C CYS A 155 -17.60 40.26 4.92
N ASP A 156 -18.77 40.12 4.30
CA ASP A 156 -20.09 40.79 4.48
C ASP A 156 -21.23 39.92 5.06
#